data_AF-A0A931WCK3-F1
#
_entry.id   AF-A0A931WCK3-F1
#
_cell.length_a   1.000
_cell.length_b   1.000
_cell.length_c   1.000
_cell.angle_alpha   90.00
_cell.angle_beta   90.00
_cell.angle_gamma   90.00
#
_symmetry.space_group_name_H-M   'P 1'
#
loop_
_entity.id
_entity.type
_entity.pdbx_description
1 polymer ?
#
loop_
_entity_poly.entity_id
_entity_poly.type
_entity_poly.pdbx_seq_one_letter_code
_entity_poly.pdbx_strand_id
1 'polypeptide(L)' 'MATISIPKTKIEKQGGIVILSVKEYQRLVKQSIPTRYLFGKEAKKLDTLVSKSLREHRQGKTRTIRSLADLG' A
#
# COMPACT_ATOMS: atom_id res chain seq x y z
N MET A 1 -28.03 -13.96 -25.23
CA MET A 1 -27.13 -14.53 -24.21
C MET A 1 -25.74 -14.55 -24.81
N ALA A 2 -24.78 -13.81 -24.25
CA ALA A 2 -23.41 -13.80 -24.76
C ALA A 2 -22.58 -14.79 -23.93
N THR A 3 -22.02 -15.81 -24.59
CA THR A 3 -21.20 -16.83 -23.93
C THR A 3 -19.74 -16.44 -24.05
N ILE A 4 -19.05 -16.31 -22.91
CA ILE A 4 -17.60 -16.12 -22.86
C ILE A 4 -16.98 -17.46 -22.48
N SER A 5 -16.16 -18.02 -23.37
CA SER A 5 -15.44 -19.27 -23.11
C SER A 5 -14.03 -18.96 -22.62
N ILE A 6 -13.67 -19.49 -21.46
CA ILE A 6 -12.34 -19.34 -20.86
C ILE A 6 -11.66 -20.71 -20.83
N PRO A 7 -10.48 -20.89 -21.47
CA PRO A 7 -9.75 -22.15 -21.46
C PRO A 7 -9.37 -22.60 -20.04
N LYS A 8 -9.66 -23.85 -19.67
CA LYS A 8 -9.32 -24.43 -18.36
C LYS A 8 -7.83 -24.37 -18.03
N THR A 9 -6.99 -24.55 -19.05
CA THR A 9 -5.53 -24.45 -18.93
C THR A 9 -5.04 -23.09 -18.45
N LYS A 10 -5.80 -22.00 -18.71
CA LYS A 10 -5.49 -20.68 -18.15
C LYS A 10 -5.84 -20.57 -16.67
N ILE A 11 -6.94 -21.18 -16.24
CA ILE A 11 -7.39 -21.17 -14.84
C ILE A 11 -6.37 -21.90 -13.95
N GLU A 12 -5.96 -23.09 -14.39
CA GLU A 12 -5.06 -23.96 -13.63
C GLU A 12 -3.64 -23.38 -13.53
N LYS A 13 -3.12 -22.77 -14.60
CA LYS A 13 -1.77 -22.16 -14.59
C LYS A 13 -1.68 -20.85 -13.83
N GLN A 14 -2.78 -20.11 -13.69
CA GLN A 14 -2.78 -18.77 -13.09
C GLN A 14 -3.27 -18.73 -11.63
N GLY A 15 -3.58 -19.88 -11.03
CA GLY A 15 -4.02 -19.95 -9.63
C GLY A 15 -5.47 -19.54 -9.39
N GLY A 16 -6.33 -19.65 -10.42
CA GLY A 16 -7.74 -19.27 -10.38
C GLY A 16 -8.07 -18.00 -11.17
N ILE A 17 -9.37 -17.76 -11.42
CA ILE A 17 -9.87 -16.57 -12.12
C ILE A 17 -11.01 -15.96 -11.31
N VAL A 18 -11.03 -14.63 -11.22
CA VAL A 18 -12.11 -13.86 -10.60
C VAL A 18 -12.80 -13.02 -11.68
N ILE A 19 -14.13 -13.13 -11.76
CA ILE A 19 -14.95 -12.37 -12.71
C ILE A 19 -15.69 -11.28 -11.93
N LEU A 20 -15.44 -10.02 -12.30
CA LEU A 20 -16.05 -8.84 -11.69
C LEU A 20 -16.60 -7.92 -12.78
N SER A 21 -17.60 -7.12 -12.43
CA SER A 21 -17.97 -5.98 -13.27
C SER A 21 -16.83 -4.96 -13.31
N VAL A 22 -16.71 -4.23 -14.41
CA VAL A 22 -15.68 -3.19 -14.57
C VAL A 22 -15.74 -2.15 -13.43
N LYS A 23 -16.95 -1.79 -13.02
CA LYS A 23 -17.19 -0.85 -11.90
C LYS A 23 -16.59 -1.37 -10.59
N GLU A 24 -16.77 -2.65 -10.30
CA GLU A 24 -16.30 -3.26 -9.05
C GLU A 24 -14.78 -3.44 -9.05
N TYR A 25 -14.21 -3.83 -10.19
CA TYR A 25 -12.76 -3.85 -10.36
C TYR A 25 -12.14 -2.46 -10.10
N GLN A 26 -12.71 -1.40 -10.68
CA GLN A 26 -12.23 -0.04 -10.46
C GLN A 26 -12.36 0.42 -8.99
N ARG A 27 -13.41 -0.01 -8.28
CA ARG A 27 -13.58 0.26 -6.85
C ARG A 27 -12.43 -0.35 -6.04
N LEU A 28 -12.08 -1.61 -6.31
CA LEU A 28 -10.97 -2.31 -5.65
C LEU A 28 -9.62 -1.65 -5.93
N VAL A 29 -9.37 -1.24 -7.18
CA VAL A 29 -8.12 -0.54 -7.55
C VAL A 29 -7.98 0.81 -6.84
N LYS A 30 -9.09 1.52 -6.60
CA LYS A 30 -9.05 2.79 -5.83
C LYS A 30 -8.79 2.58 -4.34
N GLN A 31 -9.21 1.44 -3.80
CA GLN A 31 -9.03 1.08 -2.39
C GLN A 31 -7.70 0.36 -2.13
N SER A 32 -7.04 -0.17 -3.16
CA SER A 32 -5.72 -0.75 -2.99
C SER A 32 -4.73 0.37 -2.68
N ILE A 33 -4.18 0.35 -1.47
CA ILE A 33 -3.05 1.21 -1.12
C ILE A 33 -1.90 0.76 -2.02
N PRO A 34 -1.41 1.61 -2.95
CA PRO A 34 -0.31 1.21 -3.81
C PRO A 34 0.90 0.96 -2.92
N THR A 35 1.39 -0.28 -2.91
CA THR A 35 2.63 -0.62 -2.22
C THR A 35 3.78 0.08 -2.94
N ARG A 36 4.20 1.22 -2.41
CA ARG A 36 5.35 1.97 -2.92
C ARG A 36 6.59 1.53 -2.17
N TYR A 37 7.49 0.86 -2.87
CA TYR A 37 8.81 0.57 -2.38
C TYR A 37 9.72 1.76 -2.65
N LEU A 38 10.42 2.22 -1.62
CA LEU A 38 11.47 3.22 -1.77
C LEU A 38 12.79 2.51 -2.06
N PHE A 39 13.60 3.08 -2.94
CA PHE A 39 14.91 2.54 -3.30
C PHE A 39 15.99 3.62 -3.24
N GLY A 40 17.24 3.18 -3.09
CA GLY A 40 18.42 4.04 -3.17
C GLY A 40 18.38 5.21 -2.17
N LYS A 41 18.50 6.43 -2.68
CA LYS A 41 18.60 7.64 -1.86
C LYS A 41 17.34 7.89 -1.01
N GLU A 42 16.16 7.60 -1.55
CA GLU A 42 14.90 7.84 -0.83
C GLU A 42 14.70 6.84 0.31
N ALA A 43 15.09 5.58 0.11
CA ALA A 43 15.13 4.59 1.20
C ALA A 43 16.08 5.03 2.32
N LYS A 44 17.31 5.43 1.98
CA LYS A 44 18.31 5.88 2.96
C LYS A 44 17.85 7.11 3.75
N LYS A 45 17.16 8.06 3.10
CA LYS A 45 16.59 9.23 3.77
C LYS A 45 15.54 8.82 4.81
N LEU A 46 14.65 7.89 4.45
CA LEU A 46 13.65 7.37 5.37
C LEU A 46 14.30 6.66 6.56
N ASP A 47 15.28 5.79 6.31
CA ASP A 47 16.00 5.07 7.37
C ASP A 47 16.68 6.04 8.35
N THR A 48 17.29 7.09 7.81
CA THR A 48 17.95 8.14 8.62
C THR A 48 16.93 8.91 9.45
N LEU A 49 15.79 9.27 8.86
CA LEU A 49 14.71 9.97 9.54
C LEU A 49 14.19 9.13 10.71
N VAL A 50 13.85 7.86 10.46
CA VAL A 50 13.34 6.93 11.48
C VAL A 50 14.36 6.76 12.60
N SER A 51 15.63 6.52 12.27
CA SER A 51 16.69 6.32 13.26
C SER A 51 16.87 7.55 14.16
N LYS A 52 16.83 8.75 13.57
CA LYS A 52 16.91 10.01 14.31
C LYS A 52 15.69 10.20 15.22
N SER A 53 14.49 10.00 14.72
CA SER A 53 13.25 10.14 15.50
C SER A 53 13.18 9.15 16.66
N LEU A 54 13.62 7.91 16.46
CA LEU A 54 13.71 6.91 17.55
C LEU A 54 14.69 7.36 18.64
N ARG A 55 15.85 7.92 18.26
CA ARG A 55 16.80 8.48 19.21
C ARG A 55 16.21 9.66 19.98
N GLU A 56 15.56 10.58 19.29
CA GLU A 56 14.90 11.75 19.90
C GLU A 56 13.81 11.33 20.88
N HIS A 57 13.00 10.33 20.54
CA HIS A 57 12.00 9.76 21.43
C HIS A 57 12.62 9.19 22.71
N ARG A 58 13.68 8.39 22.60
CA ARG A 58 14.40 7.85 23.77
C ARG A 58 15.03 8.95 24.64
N GLN A 59 15.35 10.09 24.04
CA GLN A 59 15.88 11.27 24.75
C GLN A 59 14.79 12.17 25.33
N GLY A 60 13.51 11.81 25.22
CA GLY A 60 12.39 12.64 25.69
C GLY A 60 12.16 13.91 24.86
N LYS A 61 12.71 13.98 23.64
CA LYS A 61 12.58 15.15 22.74
C LYS A 61 11.31 15.11 21.88
N THR A 62 10.34 14.27 22.25
CA THR A 62 9.05 14.14 21.56
C THR A 62 7.95 14.86 22.34
N ARG A 63 7.01 15.48 21.62
CA ARG A 63 5.77 16.02 22.21
C ARG A 63 4.62 15.05 22.00
N THR A 64 3.72 14.95 22.97
CA THR A 64 2.44 14.26 22.78
C THR A 64 1.50 15.17 22.02
N ILE A 65 0.93 14.67 20.94
CA ILE A 65 -0.17 15.31 20.22
C ILE A 65 -1.44 14.48 20.44
N ARG A 66 -2.58 15.15 20.58
CA ARG A 66 -3.91 14.54 20.67
C ARG A 66 -4.52 14.37 19.28
N SER A 67 -4.15 15.24 18.35
CA SER A 67 -4.65 15.22 16.98
C SER A 67 -3.59 15.71 15.99
N LEU A 68 -3.79 15.42 14.70
CA LEU A 68 -2.94 15.98 13.64
C LEU A 68 -3.08 17.51 13.52
N ALA A 69 -4.17 18.11 14.02
CA ALA A 69 -4.33 19.57 14.03
C ALA A 69 -3.32 20.25 14.97
N ASP A 70 -2.78 19.50 15.94
CA ASP A 70 -1.76 20.00 16.88
C ASP A 70 -0.39 20.17 16.18
N LEU A 71 -0.25 19.70 14.93
CA LEU A 71 0.99 19.79 14.18
C LEU A 71 1.19 21.14 13.47
N GLY A 72 0.12 21.91 13.25
CA GLY A 72 0.18 23.22 12.59
C GLY A 72 0.46 23.14 11.10
#